data_AF-A0A7N0V2V0-F1
#
_entry.id   AF-A0A7N0V2V0-F1
#
_cell.length_a   1.000
_cell.length_b   1.000
_cell.length_c   1.000
_cell.angle_alpha   90.00
_cell.angle_beta   90.00
_cell.angle_gamma   90.00
#
_symmetry.space_group_name_H-M   'P 1'
#
loop_
_entity.id
_entity.type
_entity.pdbx_description
1 polymer ?
#
loop_
_entity_poly.entity_id
_entity_poly.type
_entity_poly.pdbx_seq_one_letter_code
_entity_poly.pdbx_strand_id
1 'polypeptide(L)'
;MVKLQRVAIICGAFIFLVAMAVAVDAAGSGAPTATAKAVQTICQPTDYKEACQRSLASAKTSDRKELMKLAFKAATDGFALALKTCTELEKVNKDSKTGQSLSVCNDELSSAVEKIQQSSDRIGAVVLIKVDDVIIGDVQTWLGMASSAGTMCLDSFEWNTPQSDAAKAHMEKALKPAKELISNALVMVNQLDKRPSIPGM
;
A
#
# COMPACT_ATOMS: atom_id res chain seq x y z
N MET A 1 62.96 45.38 1.29
CA MET A 1 63.03 43.91 1.14
C MET A 1 61.61 43.42 0.90
N VAL A 2 61.17 42.79 -0.18
CA VAL A 2 61.77 42.11 -1.34
C VAL A 2 60.73 42.18 -2.47
N LYS A 3 61.16 42.39 -3.72
CA LYS A 3 60.33 42.18 -4.92
C LYS A 3 60.87 40.95 -5.66
N LEU A 4 59.94 40.06 -6.01
CA LEU A 4 59.87 39.21 -7.21
C LEU A 4 60.75 37.95 -7.35
N GLN A 5 60.11 36.93 -7.95
CA GLN A 5 60.60 35.68 -8.61
C GLN A 5 60.38 34.40 -7.77
N ARG A 6 59.79 33.29 -8.25
CA ARG A 6 59.20 32.85 -9.54
C ARG A 6 58.14 31.79 -9.22
N VAL A 7 57.05 31.78 -10.00
CA VAL A 7 56.09 30.67 -10.05
C VAL A 7 56.79 29.44 -10.65
N ALA A 8 56.72 28.31 -9.95
CA ALA A 8 57.01 26.99 -10.51
C ALA A 8 55.80 26.09 -10.25
N ILE A 9 54.97 25.96 -11.28
CA ILE A 9 53.95 24.92 -11.39
C ILE A 9 54.69 23.64 -11.71
N ILE A 10 54.59 22.63 -10.84
CA ILE A 10 54.97 21.25 -11.20
C ILE A 10 53.73 20.39 -10.99
N CYS A 11 53.17 19.94 -12.12
CA CYS A 11 52.14 18.93 -12.23
C CYS A 11 52.59 17.64 -11.53
N GLY A 12 51.73 17.05 -10.71
CA GLY A 12 51.99 15.74 -10.14
C GLY A 12 50.85 15.24 -9.28
N ALA A 13 49.95 14.49 -9.92
CA ALA A 13 49.01 13.55 -9.31
C ALA A 13 47.96 14.12 -8.34
N PHE A 14 46.77 14.35 -8.90
CA PHE A 14 45.51 14.08 -8.22
C PHE A 14 45.55 12.71 -7.54
N ILE A 15 44.78 12.59 -6.46
CA ILE A 15 44.50 11.41 -5.64
C ILE A 15 45.49 11.25 -4.48
N PHE A 16 45.18 11.89 -3.35
CA PHE A 16 44.80 11.20 -2.11
C PHE A 16 44.54 12.24 -1.00
N LEU A 17 43.51 11.96 -0.20
CA LEU A 17 43.25 12.50 1.15
C LEU A 17 42.71 13.93 1.28
N VAL A 18 41.39 14.05 1.17
CA VAL A 18 40.64 14.84 2.17
C VAL A 18 39.45 14.00 2.63
N ALA A 19 39.65 13.29 3.74
CA ALA A 19 38.57 12.77 4.55
C ALA A 19 37.80 13.96 5.14
N MET A 20 36.60 14.23 4.63
CA MET A 20 35.61 15.01 5.37
C MET A 20 34.71 14.01 6.09
N ALA A 21 34.97 13.86 7.38
CA ALA A 21 34.13 13.18 8.32
C ALA A 21 32.76 13.86 8.37
N VAL A 22 31.78 13.27 7.68
CA VAL A 22 30.39 13.40 8.10
C VAL A 22 30.15 12.30 9.14
N ALA A 23 30.45 12.62 10.38
CA ALA A 23 29.90 11.89 11.51
C ALA A 23 28.40 12.21 11.55
N VAL A 24 27.61 11.40 10.84
CA VAL A 24 26.19 11.31 11.10
C VAL A 24 26.08 10.26 12.19
N ASP A 25 25.73 10.69 13.40
CA ASP A 25 25.36 9.82 14.51
C ASP A 25 24.09 9.02 14.13
N ALA A 26 24.28 7.93 13.37
CA ALA A 26 23.32 6.85 13.27
C ALA A 26 23.53 5.92 14.48
N ALA A 27 23.28 6.46 15.68
CA ALA A 27 23.14 5.67 16.89
C ALA A 27 21.84 4.86 16.80
N GLY A 28 21.95 3.63 16.29
CA GLY A 28 20.83 2.69 16.22
C GLY A 28 21.02 1.48 15.31
N SER A 29 22.25 1.00 15.06
CA SER A 29 22.47 -0.27 14.36
C SER A 29 22.26 -1.48 15.28
N GLY A 30 21.06 -1.58 15.86
CA GLY A 30 20.54 -2.85 16.36
C GLY A 30 20.13 -3.72 15.18
N ALA A 31 20.37 -5.04 15.26
CA ALA A 31 19.82 -5.96 14.28
C ALA A 31 18.28 -5.75 14.19
N PRO A 32 17.69 -5.72 12.98
CA PRO A 32 16.25 -5.48 12.84
C PRO A 32 15.49 -6.55 13.62
N THR A 33 14.46 -6.10 14.37
CA THR A 33 13.61 -6.97 15.18
C THR A 33 12.98 -8.07 14.32
N ALA A 34 12.58 -9.19 14.93
CA ALA A 34 11.90 -10.27 14.22
C ALA A 34 10.67 -9.76 13.45
N THR A 35 9.92 -8.83 14.05
CA THR A 35 8.78 -8.15 13.41
C THR A 35 9.21 -7.31 12.21
N ALA A 36 10.25 -6.48 12.34
CA ALA A 36 10.73 -5.65 11.23
C ALA A 36 11.18 -6.51 10.03
N LYS A 37 11.87 -7.63 10.28
CA LYS A 37 12.24 -8.60 9.24
C LYS A 37 11.00 -9.24 8.59
N ALA A 38 10.01 -9.65 9.39
CA ALA A 38 8.78 -10.25 8.88
C ALA A 38 7.97 -9.27 8.00
N VAL A 39 7.86 -8.00 8.43
CA VAL A 39 7.25 -6.91 7.63
C VAL A 39 8.03 -6.69 6.33
N GLN A 40 9.36 -6.67 6.38
CA GLN A 40 10.17 -6.55 5.18
C GLN A 40 9.91 -7.73 4.22
N THR A 41 9.88 -8.96 4.72
CA THR A 41 9.63 -10.16 3.91
C THR A 41 8.25 -10.14 3.25
N ILE A 42 7.20 -9.76 3.98
CA ILE A 42 5.84 -9.78 3.42
C ILE A 42 5.59 -8.64 2.43
N CYS A 43 6.28 -7.50 2.60
CA CYS A 43 6.18 -6.35 1.69
C CYS A 43 7.09 -6.44 0.47
N GLN A 44 8.20 -7.18 0.54
CA GLN A 44 9.19 -7.28 -0.55
C GLN A 44 8.61 -7.65 -1.93
N PRO A 45 7.67 -8.60 -2.06
CA PRO A 45 7.13 -8.98 -3.37
C PRO A 45 6.05 -8.03 -3.88
N THR A 46 5.61 -7.06 -3.08
CA THR A 46 4.50 -6.15 -3.43
C THR A 46 4.97 -5.02 -4.35
N ASP A 47 4.06 -4.52 -5.19
CA ASP A 47 4.35 -3.41 -6.10
C ASP A 47 4.52 -2.08 -5.36
N TYR A 48 3.78 -1.87 -4.25
CA TYR A 48 3.84 -0.65 -3.44
C TYR A 48 4.52 -0.92 -2.09
N LYS A 49 5.81 -1.23 -2.13
CA LYS A 49 6.62 -1.68 -0.98
C LYS A 49 6.60 -0.69 0.19
N GLU A 50 6.81 0.59 -0.10
CA GLU A 50 6.86 1.64 0.91
C GLU A 50 5.48 1.83 1.54
N ALA A 51 4.40 1.74 0.76
CA ALA A 51 3.04 1.80 1.28
C ALA A 51 2.74 0.61 2.20
N CYS A 52 3.17 -0.58 1.83
CA CYS A 52 3.07 -1.79 2.65
C CYS A 52 3.85 -1.67 3.98
N GLN A 53 5.09 -1.22 3.92
CA GLN A 53 5.91 -1.07 5.13
C GLN A 53 5.33 -0.01 6.07
N ARG A 54 4.84 1.11 5.52
CA ARG A 54 4.16 2.15 6.30
C ARG A 54 2.89 1.64 6.96
N SER A 55 2.07 0.86 6.25
CA SER A 55 0.82 0.33 6.82
C SER A 55 1.05 -0.69 7.94
N LEU A 56 2.20 -1.37 7.94
CA LEU A 56 2.59 -2.34 8.96
C LEU A 56 3.63 -1.82 9.97
N ALA A 57 3.95 -0.53 9.96
CA ALA A 57 5.00 0.04 10.80
C ALA A 57 4.76 -0.12 12.31
N SER A 58 3.49 -0.19 12.72
CA SER A 58 3.08 -0.37 14.12
C SER A 58 2.81 -1.84 14.50
N ALA A 59 3.08 -2.78 13.60
CA ALA A 59 2.88 -4.21 13.86
C ALA A 59 3.70 -4.67 15.08
N LYS A 60 3.08 -5.48 15.94
CA LYS A 60 3.70 -6.08 17.14
C LYS A 60 3.86 -7.60 17.03
N THR A 61 3.73 -8.11 15.81
CA THR A 61 3.74 -9.55 15.51
C THR A 61 4.66 -9.83 14.34
N SER A 62 5.32 -10.98 14.36
CA SER A 62 6.02 -11.53 13.20
C SER A 62 5.22 -12.64 12.51
N ASP A 63 4.03 -12.96 13.01
CA ASP A 63 3.16 -13.97 12.40
C ASP A 63 2.64 -13.48 11.05
N ARG A 64 2.85 -14.29 10.01
CA ARG A 64 2.52 -13.91 8.64
C ARG A 64 1.03 -13.68 8.44
N LYS A 65 0.17 -14.52 9.04
CA LYS A 65 -1.28 -14.41 8.88
C LYS A 65 -1.79 -13.15 9.58
N GLU A 66 -1.31 -12.85 10.77
CA GLU A 66 -1.67 -11.62 11.48
C GLU A 66 -1.14 -10.37 10.75
N LEU A 67 0.03 -10.42 10.13
CA LEU A 67 0.51 -9.34 9.24
C LEU A 67 -0.40 -9.14 8.02
N MET A 68 -0.90 -10.22 7.41
CA MET A 68 -1.87 -10.11 6.30
C MET A 68 -3.19 -9.48 6.75
N LYS A 69 -3.71 -9.88 7.93
CA LYS A 69 -4.91 -9.26 8.50
C LYS A 69 -4.71 -7.77 8.78
N LEU A 70 -3.54 -7.37 9.28
CA LEU A 70 -3.20 -5.95 9.44
C LEU A 70 -3.14 -5.22 8.10
N ALA A 71 -2.60 -5.84 7.04
CA ALA A 71 -2.59 -5.27 5.71
C ALA A 71 -4.02 -5.12 5.13
N PHE A 72 -4.89 -6.11 5.34
CA PHE A 72 -6.30 -6.04 4.95
C PHE A 72 -7.01 -4.92 5.70
N LYS A 73 -6.79 -4.82 7.01
CA LYS A 73 -7.33 -3.72 7.81
C LYS A 73 -6.87 -2.35 7.28
N ALA A 74 -5.60 -2.21 6.92
CA ALA A 74 -5.10 -0.96 6.35
C ALA A 74 -5.80 -0.62 5.03
N ALA A 75 -6.06 -1.61 4.17
CA ALA A 75 -6.85 -1.41 2.95
C ALA A 75 -8.30 -1.00 3.29
N THR A 76 -8.95 -1.67 4.24
CA THR A 76 -10.28 -1.30 4.75
C THR A 76 -10.33 0.14 5.24
N ASP A 77 -9.35 0.55 6.05
CA ASP A 77 -9.27 1.93 6.57
C ASP A 77 -9.11 2.95 5.43
N GLY A 78 -8.36 2.59 4.38
CA GLY A 78 -8.23 3.41 3.17
C GLY A 78 -9.55 3.56 2.41
N PHE A 79 -10.26 2.45 2.18
CA PHE A 79 -11.59 2.48 1.53
C PHE A 79 -12.63 3.22 2.37
N ALA A 80 -12.63 3.06 3.69
CA ALA A 80 -13.52 3.79 4.60
C ALA A 80 -13.26 5.31 4.58
N LEU A 81 -12.00 5.73 4.46
CA LEU A 81 -11.67 7.15 4.29
C LEU A 81 -12.15 7.71 2.95
N ALA A 82 -12.02 6.93 1.86
CA ALA A 82 -12.57 7.30 0.56
C ALA A 82 -14.10 7.38 0.60
N LEU A 83 -14.76 6.43 1.26
CA LEU A 83 -16.21 6.42 1.45
C LEU A 83 -16.70 7.66 2.20
N LYS A 84 -15.99 8.05 3.28
CA LYS A 84 -16.27 9.30 3.99
C LYS A 84 -16.12 10.52 3.08
N THR A 85 -15.06 10.56 2.27
CA THR A 85 -14.86 11.64 1.29
C THR A 85 -16.00 11.70 0.28
N CYS A 86 -16.44 10.55 -0.24
CA CYS A 86 -17.58 10.44 -1.15
C CYS A 86 -18.85 11.00 -0.51
N THR A 87 -19.16 10.58 0.72
CA THR A 87 -20.32 11.06 1.50
C THR A 87 -20.26 12.57 1.74
N GLU A 88 -19.08 13.14 1.97
CA GLU A 88 -18.90 14.58 2.14
C GLU A 88 -19.15 15.34 0.83
N LEU A 89 -18.66 14.81 -0.30
CA LEU A 89 -18.92 15.37 -1.63
C LEU A 89 -20.41 15.33 -1.98
N GLU A 90 -21.12 14.24 -1.66
CA GLU A 90 -22.58 14.13 -1.88
C GLU A 90 -23.35 15.25 -1.19
N LYS A 91 -23.01 15.55 0.06
CA LYS A 91 -23.72 16.56 0.89
C LYS A 91 -23.60 17.97 0.34
N VAL A 92 -22.47 18.30 -0.30
CA VAL A 92 -22.20 19.66 -0.81
C VAL A 92 -22.46 19.78 -2.30
N ASN A 93 -22.63 18.66 -2.99
CA ASN A 93 -22.93 18.61 -4.41
C ASN A 93 -24.34 19.17 -4.71
N LYS A 94 -24.45 19.90 -5.82
CA LYS A 94 -25.72 20.46 -6.33
C LYS A 94 -26.07 19.95 -7.73
N ASP A 95 -25.16 19.24 -8.37
CA ASP A 95 -25.34 18.73 -9.74
C ASP A 95 -25.93 17.31 -9.70
N SER A 96 -27.07 17.11 -10.35
CA SER A 96 -27.79 15.82 -10.30
C SER A 96 -26.98 14.66 -10.86
N LYS A 97 -26.19 14.90 -11.92
CA LYS A 97 -25.39 13.85 -12.58
C LYS A 97 -24.22 13.42 -11.69
N THR A 98 -23.50 14.39 -11.15
CA THR A 98 -22.44 14.17 -10.16
C THR A 98 -22.98 13.47 -8.92
N GLY A 99 -24.20 13.81 -8.49
CA GLY A 99 -24.86 13.16 -7.36
C GLY A 99 -25.14 11.68 -7.62
N GLN A 100 -25.58 11.33 -8.83
CA GLN A 100 -25.77 9.93 -9.23
C GLN A 100 -24.43 9.16 -9.24
N SER A 101 -23.37 9.74 -9.81
CA SER A 101 -22.04 9.13 -9.81
C SER A 101 -21.52 8.91 -8.38
N LEU A 102 -21.69 9.90 -7.50
CA LEU A 102 -21.30 9.77 -6.11
C LEU A 102 -22.08 8.66 -5.38
N SER A 103 -23.39 8.54 -5.62
CA SER A 103 -24.20 7.46 -5.02
C SER A 103 -23.72 6.08 -5.46
N VAL A 104 -23.43 5.90 -6.75
CA VAL A 104 -22.87 4.63 -7.26
C VAL A 104 -21.49 4.38 -6.66
N CYS A 105 -20.64 5.40 -6.60
CA CYS A 105 -19.34 5.28 -5.97
C CYS A 105 -19.47 4.89 -4.48
N ASN A 106 -20.44 5.44 -3.74
CA ASN A 106 -20.68 5.12 -2.33
C ASN A 106 -21.00 3.62 -2.14
N ASP A 107 -21.87 3.06 -2.98
CA ASP A 107 -22.24 1.64 -2.96
C ASP A 107 -21.03 0.74 -3.26
N GLU A 108 -20.22 1.10 -4.26
CA GLU A 108 -19.01 0.36 -4.61
C GLU A 108 -17.96 0.39 -3.49
N LEU A 109 -17.73 1.55 -2.87
CA LEU A 109 -16.78 1.67 -1.77
C LEU A 109 -17.25 0.92 -0.51
N SER A 110 -18.56 0.90 -0.26
CA SER A 110 -19.16 0.09 0.82
C SER A 110 -18.97 -1.41 0.55
N SER A 111 -19.24 -1.86 -0.67
CA SER A 111 -18.97 -3.23 -1.12
C SER A 111 -17.50 -3.61 -0.97
N ALA A 112 -16.56 -2.72 -1.32
CA ALA A 112 -15.13 -2.97 -1.15
C ALA A 112 -14.77 -3.23 0.33
N VAL A 113 -15.29 -2.42 1.25
CA VAL A 113 -15.08 -2.60 2.70
C VAL A 113 -15.59 -3.97 3.16
N GLU A 114 -16.80 -4.35 2.76
CA GLU A 114 -17.38 -5.65 3.12
C GLU A 114 -16.56 -6.82 2.58
N LYS A 115 -16.11 -6.74 1.33
CA LYS A 115 -15.31 -7.80 0.69
C LYS A 115 -13.96 -7.98 1.37
N ILE A 116 -13.30 -6.89 1.76
CA ILE A 116 -12.04 -6.97 2.52
C ILE A 116 -12.28 -7.58 3.90
N GLN A 117 -13.40 -7.25 4.56
CA GLN A 117 -13.75 -7.85 5.84
C GLN A 117 -14.00 -9.36 5.71
N GLN A 118 -14.74 -9.79 4.68
CA GLN A 118 -14.94 -11.21 4.37
C GLN A 118 -13.60 -11.94 4.18
N SER A 119 -12.66 -11.31 3.45
CA SER A 119 -11.30 -11.83 3.29
C SER A 119 -10.53 -11.95 4.62
N SER A 120 -10.67 -10.97 5.52
CA SER A 120 -10.04 -10.98 6.84
C SER A 120 -10.57 -12.10 7.75
N ASP A 121 -11.88 -12.33 7.72
CA ASP A 121 -12.52 -13.39 8.50
C ASP A 121 -12.11 -14.78 7.95
N ARG A 122 -12.13 -14.93 6.63
CA ARG A 122 -11.82 -16.17 5.94
C ARG A 122 -10.35 -16.57 6.03
N ILE A 123 -9.41 -15.61 5.90
CA ILE A 123 -7.98 -15.91 6.08
C ILE A 123 -7.67 -16.36 7.51
N GLY A 124 -8.50 -15.96 8.49
CA GLY A 124 -8.40 -16.41 9.88
C GLY A 124 -8.43 -17.93 10.03
N ALA A 125 -9.21 -18.61 9.18
CA ALA A 125 -9.37 -20.07 9.14
C ALA A 125 -8.18 -20.80 8.49
N VAL A 126 -7.27 -20.09 7.81
CA VAL A 126 -6.08 -20.71 7.22
C VAL A 126 -5.13 -21.19 8.32
N VAL A 127 -4.76 -22.46 8.23
CA VAL A 127 -3.64 -23.05 8.96
C VAL A 127 -2.44 -23.04 8.02
N LEU A 128 -1.37 -22.30 8.36
CA LEU A 128 -0.23 -22.13 7.44
C LEU A 128 0.51 -23.44 7.07
N ILE A 129 0.21 -24.54 7.76
CA ILE A 129 0.71 -25.90 7.51
C ILE A 129 -0.19 -26.64 6.49
N LYS A 130 -1.48 -26.28 6.39
CA LYS A 130 -2.47 -26.82 5.46
C LYS A 130 -3.18 -25.64 4.77
N VAL A 131 -2.59 -25.18 3.67
CA VAL A 131 -3.24 -24.20 2.81
C VAL A 131 -4.42 -24.91 2.14
N ASP A 132 -5.62 -24.39 2.37
CA ASP A 132 -6.84 -24.85 1.71
C ASP A 132 -7.08 -23.95 0.49
N ASP A 133 -6.96 -24.52 -0.70
CA ASP A 133 -7.11 -23.82 -1.98
C ASP A 133 -8.46 -23.11 -2.08
N VAL A 134 -9.51 -23.64 -1.44
CA VAL A 134 -10.84 -23.00 -1.40
C VAL A 134 -10.79 -21.73 -0.56
N ILE A 135 -10.12 -21.77 0.60
CA ILE A 135 -10.00 -20.60 1.47
C ILE A 135 -9.18 -19.50 0.80
N ILE A 136 -8.07 -19.85 0.15
CA ILE A 136 -7.24 -18.89 -0.59
C ILE A 136 -7.98 -18.32 -1.80
N GLY A 137 -8.68 -19.18 -2.56
CA GLY A 137 -9.50 -18.77 -3.70
C GLY A 137 -10.60 -17.78 -3.33
N ASP A 138 -11.31 -18.00 -2.22
CA ASP A 138 -12.32 -17.07 -1.71
C ASP A 138 -11.71 -15.71 -1.35
N VAL A 139 -10.60 -15.72 -0.62
CA VAL A 139 -9.89 -14.49 -0.22
C VAL A 139 -9.41 -13.71 -1.45
N GLN A 140 -8.82 -14.40 -2.44
CA GLN A 140 -8.40 -13.78 -3.70
C GLN A 140 -9.58 -13.18 -4.45
N THR A 141 -10.69 -13.91 -4.53
CA THR A 141 -11.91 -13.47 -5.21
C THR A 141 -12.45 -12.19 -4.59
N TRP A 142 -12.61 -12.15 -3.27
CA TRP A 142 -13.16 -10.97 -2.59
C TRP A 142 -12.21 -9.78 -2.61
N LEU A 143 -10.90 -9.97 -2.43
CA LEU A 143 -9.95 -8.86 -2.58
C LEU A 143 -9.91 -8.34 -4.03
N GLY A 144 -10.07 -9.23 -5.02
CA GLY A 144 -10.24 -8.86 -6.43
C GLY A 144 -11.49 -8.02 -6.66
N MET A 145 -12.62 -8.43 -6.07
CA MET A 145 -13.87 -7.65 -6.11
C MET A 145 -13.69 -6.26 -5.46
N ALA A 146 -13.03 -6.17 -4.31
CA ALA A 146 -12.76 -4.89 -3.65
C ALA A 146 -11.89 -3.95 -4.50
N SER A 147 -10.87 -4.51 -5.17
CA SER A 147 -10.03 -3.76 -6.12
C SER A 147 -10.85 -3.21 -7.29
N SER A 148 -11.70 -4.05 -7.88
CA SER A 148 -12.60 -3.67 -8.97
C SER A 148 -13.61 -2.61 -8.54
N ALA A 149 -14.19 -2.72 -7.35
CA ALA A 149 -15.13 -1.74 -6.80
C ALA A 149 -14.51 -0.33 -6.68
N GLY A 150 -13.26 -0.23 -6.21
CA GLY A 150 -12.53 1.05 -6.23
C GLY A 150 -12.31 1.63 -7.63
N THR A 151 -12.28 0.80 -8.67
CA THR A 151 -12.20 1.25 -10.06
C THR A 151 -13.58 1.65 -10.59
N MET A 152 -14.62 0.84 -10.34
CA MET A 152 -15.99 1.13 -10.73
C MET A 152 -16.53 2.42 -10.10
N CYS A 153 -16.13 2.75 -8.86
CA CYS A 153 -16.40 4.08 -8.29
C CYS A 153 -15.88 5.20 -9.20
N LEU A 154 -14.64 5.11 -9.70
CA LEU A 154 -14.07 6.15 -10.56
C LEU A 154 -14.70 6.17 -11.95
N ASP A 155 -15.09 5.01 -12.46
CA ASP A 155 -15.75 4.86 -13.76
C ASP A 155 -17.18 5.41 -13.74
N SER A 156 -17.84 5.46 -12.58
CA SER A 156 -19.17 6.08 -12.42
C SER A 156 -19.21 7.57 -12.77
N PHE A 157 -18.06 8.26 -12.74
CA PHE A 157 -17.91 9.66 -13.15
C PHE A 157 -17.64 9.74 -14.67
N GLU A 158 -18.63 9.32 -15.45
CA GLU A 158 -18.57 9.29 -16.93
C GLU A 158 -19.02 10.62 -17.58
N TRP A 159 -19.59 11.52 -16.80
CA TRP A 159 -20.11 12.79 -17.29
C TRP A 159 -18.97 13.79 -17.52
N ASN A 160 -18.80 14.25 -18.76
CA ASN A 160 -17.83 15.29 -19.14
C ASN A 160 -18.32 16.69 -18.73
N THR A 161 -18.46 16.93 -17.43
CA THR A 161 -18.84 18.22 -16.85
C THR A 161 -17.78 18.66 -15.82
N PRO A 162 -17.53 19.97 -15.65
CA PRO A 162 -16.53 20.44 -14.70
C PRO A 162 -16.75 19.92 -13.26
N GLN A 163 -18.00 19.75 -12.84
CA GLN A 163 -18.35 19.25 -11.51
C GLN A 163 -18.04 17.76 -11.35
N SER A 164 -18.41 16.94 -12.34
CA SER A 164 -18.12 15.51 -12.36
C SER A 164 -16.60 15.26 -12.42
N ASP A 165 -15.89 16.00 -13.28
CA ASP A 165 -14.42 15.88 -13.40
C ASP A 165 -13.71 16.26 -12.09
N ALA A 166 -14.17 17.34 -11.43
CA ALA A 166 -13.64 17.72 -10.13
C ALA A 166 -13.91 16.64 -9.07
N ALA A 167 -15.15 16.13 -8.98
CA ALA A 167 -15.50 15.07 -8.03
C ALA A 167 -14.69 13.79 -8.29
N LYS A 168 -14.52 13.38 -9.56
CA LYS A 168 -13.67 12.26 -9.96
C LYS A 168 -12.24 12.44 -9.49
N ALA A 169 -11.63 13.60 -9.74
CA ALA A 169 -10.26 13.90 -9.32
C ALA A 169 -10.10 13.87 -7.79
N HIS A 170 -11.09 14.37 -7.05
CA HIS A 170 -11.14 14.27 -5.59
C HIS A 170 -11.19 12.81 -5.13
N MET A 171 -12.06 11.99 -5.74
CA MET A 171 -12.19 10.57 -5.42
C MET A 171 -10.96 9.77 -5.80
N GLU A 172 -10.31 10.06 -6.93
CA GLU A 172 -9.07 9.39 -7.36
C GLU A 172 -7.95 9.63 -6.34
N LYS A 173 -7.81 10.87 -5.85
CA LYS A 173 -6.87 11.20 -4.79
C LYS A 173 -7.20 10.47 -3.48
N ALA A 174 -8.47 10.41 -3.11
CA ALA A 174 -8.92 9.75 -1.89
C ALA A 174 -8.72 8.21 -1.95
N LEU A 175 -8.92 7.62 -3.12
CA LEU A 175 -8.80 6.17 -3.34
C LEU A 175 -7.37 5.69 -3.53
N LYS A 176 -6.44 6.56 -3.93
CA LYS A 176 -5.06 6.16 -4.23
C LYS A 176 -4.43 5.28 -3.13
N PRO A 177 -4.44 5.65 -1.85
CA PRO A 177 -3.86 4.79 -0.80
C PRO A 177 -4.57 3.44 -0.69
N ALA A 178 -5.89 3.41 -0.83
CA ALA A 178 -6.68 2.18 -0.76
C ALA A 178 -6.33 1.23 -1.93
N LYS A 179 -6.18 1.78 -3.15
CA LYS A 179 -5.79 1.02 -4.36
C LYS A 179 -4.38 0.43 -4.25
N GLU A 180 -3.45 1.18 -3.68
CA GLU A 180 -2.09 0.67 -3.41
C GLU A 180 -2.12 -0.48 -2.38
N LEU A 181 -2.89 -0.32 -1.30
CA LEU A 181 -2.96 -1.29 -0.21
C LEU A 181 -3.71 -2.57 -0.59
N ILE A 182 -4.80 -2.49 -1.36
CA ILE A 182 -5.53 -3.67 -1.84
C ILE A 182 -4.73 -4.47 -2.86
N SER A 183 -3.95 -3.79 -3.71
CA SER A 183 -2.98 -4.44 -4.60
C SER A 183 -1.93 -5.23 -3.80
N ASN A 184 -1.34 -4.58 -2.78
CA ASN A 184 -0.40 -5.25 -1.88
C ASN A 184 -1.03 -6.46 -1.18
N ALA A 185 -2.27 -6.33 -0.69
CA ALA A 185 -3.00 -7.43 -0.03
C ALA A 185 -3.20 -8.63 -0.96
N LEU A 186 -3.60 -8.41 -2.22
CA LEU A 186 -3.71 -9.47 -3.23
C LEU A 186 -2.38 -10.19 -3.45
N VAL A 187 -1.27 -9.44 -3.58
CA VAL A 187 0.06 -10.04 -3.73
C VAL A 187 0.41 -10.91 -2.53
N MET A 188 0.15 -10.45 -1.30
CA MET A 188 0.43 -11.24 -0.08
C MET A 188 -0.31 -12.58 -0.08
N VAL A 189 -1.57 -12.61 -0.51
CA VAL A 189 -2.37 -13.84 -0.59
C VAL A 189 -1.84 -14.76 -1.68
N ASN A 190 -1.48 -14.22 -2.84
CA ASN A 190 -0.88 -15.00 -3.92
C ASN A 190 0.46 -15.67 -3.54
N GLN A 191 1.16 -15.16 -2.52
CA GLN A 191 2.36 -15.81 -1.98
C GLN A 191 2.04 -17.00 -1.07
N LEU A 192 0.80 -17.15 -0.59
CA LEU A 192 0.37 -18.35 0.12
C LEU A 192 0.10 -19.50 -0.85
N ASP A 193 -0.52 -19.21 -1.98
CA ASP A 193 -0.82 -20.16 -3.07
C ASP A 193 0.46 -20.77 -3.66
N LYS A 194 1.53 -19.96 -3.78
CA LYS A 194 2.84 -20.42 -4.28
C LYS A 194 3.62 -21.31 -3.31
N ARG A 195 3.14 -21.56 -2.09
CA ARG A 195 3.82 -22.50 -1.18
C ARG A 195 3.48 -23.94 -1.60
N PRO A 196 4.46 -24.84 -1.68
CA PRO A 196 4.16 -26.24 -1.96
C PRO A 196 3.19 -26.76 -0.90
N SER A 197 2.00 -27.19 -1.33
CA SER A 197 1.13 -28.05 -0.54
C SER A 197 1.95 -29.29 -0.20
N ILE A 198 2.25 -29.52 1.08
CA ILE A 198 2.88 -30.77 1.51
C ILE A 198 1.84 -31.88 1.27
N PRO A 199 2.04 -32.80 0.32
CA PRO A 199 1.08 -33.87 0.10
C PRO A 199 1.25 -34.89 1.23
N GLY A 200 0.16 -35.15 1.97
CA GLY A 200 0.05 -36.30 2.88
C GLY A 200 0.39 -36.03 4.35
N MET A 201 -0.62 -35.61 5.12
CA MET A 201 -0.83 -35.99 6.52
C MET A 201 -2.33 -36.07 6.81
#